data_AF-A0A926ATC1-F1
#
_entry.id   AF-A0A926ATC1-F1
#
_cell.length_a   1.000
_cell.length_b   1.000
_cell.length_c   1.000
_cell.angle_alpha   90.00
_cell.angle_beta   90.00
_cell.angle_gamma   90.00
#
_symmetry.space_group_name_H-M   'P 1'
#
loop_
_entity.id
_entity.type
_entity.pdbx_description
1 polymer ?
#
loop_
_entity_poly.entity_id
_entity_poly.type
_entity_poly.pdbx_seq_one_letter_code
_entity_poly.pdbx_strand_id
1 'polypeptide(L)'
;MTVQRHFKRMLIDVQDGVHLLHIGEMEIWDGADLALLREGLFKLIEHERCRAIAIDMRYVKYIPSGFFGMLVDWQEKRGVWFGLTTPQPNVQRMLWFRRFFQLNADGLYGLKEEPQEAMVATSHDTSECLTETAAI
;
A
#
# COMPACT_ATOMS: atom_id res chain seq x y z
N MET A 1 -12.13 1.60 -23.32
CA MET A 1 -13.56 1.75 -22.95
C MET A 1 -13.61 1.99 -21.46
N THR A 2 -14.13 3.13 -21.02
CA THR A 2 -14.27 3.44 -19.59
C THR A 2 -15.55 2.77 -19.08
N VAL A 3 -15.42 1.89 -18.09
CA VAL A 3 -16.57 1.26 -17.43
C VAL A 3 -16.66 1.82 -16.02
N GLN A 4 -17.79 2.47 -15.72
CA GLN A 4 -18.07 3.04 -14.41
C GLN A 4 -19.03 2.14 -13.63
N ARG A 5 -18.71 1.86 -12.37
CA ARG A 5 -19.52 1.04 -11.46
C ARG A 5 -19.69 1.76 -10.12
N HIS A 6 -20.72 1.39 -9.39
CA HIS A 6 -20.97 1.91 -8.05
C HIS A 6 -20.84 0.81 -7.00
N PHE A 7 -20.26 1.14 -5.86
CA PHE A 7 -20.24 0.31 -4.66
C PHE A 7 -20.53 1.20 -3.44
N LYS A 8 -21.77 1.15 -2.94
CA LYS A 8 -22.27 2.14 -1.97
C LYS A 8 -22.05 3.56 -2.54
N ARG A 9 -21.43 4.47 -1.79
CA ARG A 9 -21.08 5.82 -2.28
C ARG A 9 -19.76 5.88 -3.06
N MET A 10 -19.06 4.76 -3.23
CA MET A 10 -17.81 4.71 -3.99
C MET A 10 -18.12 4.54 -5.48
N LEU A 11 -17.46 5.34 -6.32
CA LEU A 11 -17.42 5.15 -7.76
C LEU A 11 -16.16 4.39 -8.14
N ILE A 12 -16.27 3.46 -9.08
CA ILE A 12 -15.16 2.65 -9.56
C ILE A 12 -15.10 2.80 -11.08
N ASP A 13 -14.05 3.47 -11.55
CA ASP A 13 -13.76 3.63 -12.96
C ASP A 13 -12.69 2.63 -13.37
N VAL A 14 -12.90 1.94 -14.49
CA VAL A 14 -11.87 1.04 -15.05
C VAL A 14 -11.22 1.67 -16.27
N GLN A 15 -9.93 1.91 -16.18
CA GLN A 15 -9.10 2.50 -17.24
C GLN A 15 -7.84 1.65 -17.40
N ASP A 16 -7.61 1.14 -18.62
CA ASP A 16 -6.44 0.33 -18.97
C ASP A 16 -6.14 -0.82 -17.98
N GLY A 17 -7.20 -1.47 -17.47
CA GLY A 17 -7.11 -2.58 -16.51
C GLY A 17 -6.92 -2.16 -15.05
N VAL A 18 -6.72 -0.87 -14.78
CA VAL A 18 -6.64 -0.29 -13.43
C VAL A 18 -8.02 0.11 -12.95
N HIS A 19 -8.38 -0.31 -11.74
CA HIS A 19 -9.63 0.08 -11.08
C HIS A 19 -9.37 1.31 -10.21
N LEU A 20 -9.86 2.48 -10.65
CA LEU A 20 -9.75 3.74 -9.93
C LEU A 20 -10.96 3.92 -9.01
N LEU A 21 -10.70 4.00 -7.71
CA LEU A 21 -11.71 4.13 -6.66
C LEU A 21 -11.85 5.60 -6.24
N HIS A 22 -13.06 6.12 -6.35
CA HIS A 22 -13.44 7.45 -5.88
C HIS A 22 -14.37 7.31 -4.67
N ILE A 23 -13.97 7.85 -3.51
CA ILE A 23 -14.81 7.89 -2.29
C ILE A 23 -15.67 9.18 -2.24
N GLY A 24 -15.50 10.05 -3.24
CA GLY A 24 -16.14 11.36 -3.35
C GLY A 24 -15.17 12.50 -3.01
N GLU A 25 -15.69 13.72 -3.00
CA GLU A 25 -14.93 14.96 -2.74
C GLU A 25 -14.71 15.18 -1.23
N MET A 26 -14.14 14.18 -0.54
CA MET A 26 -13.94 14.21 0.90
C MET A 26 -12.52 14.66 1.27
N GLU A 27 -12.41 15.65 2.15
CA GLU A 27 -11.11 16.20 2.56
C GLU A 27 -10.47 15.48 3.74
N ILE A 28 -11.28 14.97 4.66
CA ILE A 28 -10.81 14.32 5.89
C ILE A 28 -11.42 12.94 5.92
N TRP A 29 -10.57 11.91 5.88
CA TRP A 29 -11.02 10.54 6.04
C TRP A 29 -11.03 10.13 7.51
N ASP A 30 -12.04 9.38 7.90
CA ASP A 30 -12.23 8.83 9.23
C ASP A 30 -12.26 7.28 9.22
N GLY A 31 -12.66 6.68 10.34
CA GLY A 31 -12.76 5.22 10.46
C GLY A 31 -13.84 4.60 9.56
N ALA A 32 -14.95 5.29 9.32
CA ALA A 32 -16.02 4.82 8.44
C ALA A 32 -15.58 4.85 6.98
N ASP A 33 -14.81 5.87 6.57
CA ASP A 33 -14.22 5.97 5.25
C ASP A 33 -13.25 4.81 4.97
N LEU A 34 -12.39 4.49 5.96
CA LEU A 34 -11.48 3.34 5.84
C LEU A 34 -12.22 2.00 5.85
N ALA A 35 -13.30 1.88 6.60
CA ALA A 35 -14.13 0.68 6.58
C ALA A 35 -14.79 0.47 5.21
N LEU A 36 -15.33 1.54 4.62
CA LEU A 36 -15.89 1.53 3.25
C LEU A 36 -14.82 1.13 2.22
N LEU A 37 -13.63 1.73 2.31
CA LEU A 37 -12.53 1.40 1.41
C LEU A 37 -12.12 -0.07 1.56
N ARG A 38 -11.95 -0.56 2.79
CA ARG A 38 -11.59 -1.95 3.07
C ARG A 38 -12.56 -2.94 2.44
N GLU A 39 -13.86 -2.68 2.58
CA GLU A 39 -14.90 -3.54 2.01
C GLU A 39 -14.89 -3.50 0.47
N GLY A 40 -14.70 -2.32 -0.12
CA GLY A 40 -14.54 -2.16 -1.56
C GLY A 40 -13.32 -2.90 -2.10
N LEU A 41 -12.17 -2.77 -1.43
CA LEU A 41 -10.95 -3.50 -1.77
C LEU A 41 -11.13 -5.01 -1.65
N PHE A 42 -11.75 -5.49 -0.57
CA PHE A 42 -12.04 -6.91 -0.40
C PHE A 42 -12.87 -7.46 -1.58
N LYS A 43 -13.94 -6.74 -1.96
CA LYS A 43 -14.76 -7.10 -3.13
C LYS A 43 -13.91 -7.18 -4.41
N LEU A 44 -13.16 -6.13 -4.72
CA LEU A 44 -12.36 -6.08 -5.95
C LEU A 44 -11.27 -7.16 -5.97
N ILE A 45 -10.56 -7.35 -4.87
CA ILE A 45 -9.38 -8.22 -4.81
C ILE A 45 -9.77 -9.69 -4.70
N GLU A 46 -10.70 -10.05 -3.81
CA GLU A 46 -11.01 -11.44 -3.51
C GLU A 46 -12.08 -12.00 -4.45
N HIS A 47 -13.14 -11.24 -4.71
CA HIS A 47 -14.25 -11.70 -5.55
C HIS A 47 -13.99 -11.45 -7.03
N GLU A 48 -13.53 -10.25 -7.38
CA GLU A 48 -13.34 -9.86 -8.80
C GLU A 48 -11.92 -10.11 -9.31
N ARG A 49 -11.01 -10.54 -8.43
CA ARG A 49 -9.61 -10.86 -8.76
C ARG A 49 -8.83 -9.70 -9.39
N CYS A 50 -9.21 -8.47 -9.09
CA CYS A 50 -8.47 -7.27 -9.47
C CYS A 50 -7.10 -7.26 -8.78
N ARG A 51 -6.05 -6.92 -9.54
CA ARG A 51 -4.66 -6.83 -9.05
C ARG A 51 -3.99 -5.48 -9.29
N ALA A 52 -4.65 -4.57 -10.00
CA ALA A 52 -4.19 -3.21 -10.21
C ALA A 52 -5.31 -2.24 -9.79
N ILE A 53 -5.07 -1.50 -8.70
CA ILE A 53 -6.07 -0.62 -8.09
C ILE A 53 -5.45 0.75 -7.87
N ALA A 54 -6.14 1.79 -8.31
CA ALA A 54 -5.80 3.17 -8.00
C ALA A 54 -6.82 3.75 -7.02
N ILE A 55 -6.39 4.62 -6.11
CA ILE A 55 -7.27 5.31 -5.16
C ILE A 55 -7.19 6.80 -5.42
N ASP A 56 -8.35 7.43 -5.58
CA ASP A 56 -8.44 8.85 -5.80
C ASP A 56 -8.23 9.64 -4.50
N MET A 57 -7.14 10.40 -4.46
CA MET A 57 -6.73 11.20 -3.31
C MET A 57 -6.86 12.70 -3.54
N ARG A 58 -7.40 13.15 -4.69
CA ARG A 58 -7.37 14.56 -5.14
C ARG A 58 -7.86 15.56 -4.10
N TYR A 59 -8.87 15.20 -3.30
CA TYR A 59 -9.46 16.08 -2.30
C TYR A 59 -8.91 15.88 -0.89
N VAL A 60 -8.20 14.76 -0.66
CA VAL A 60 -7.80 14.32 0.68
C VAL A 60 -6.68 15.19 1.23
N LYS A 61 -6.95 15.81 2.40
CA LYS A 61 -6.01 16.58 3.21
C LYS A 61 -5.60 15.84 4.47
N TYR A 62 -6.45 14.97 5.02
CA TYR A 62 -6.14 14.18 6.21
C TYR A 62 -6.63 12.75 6.06
N ILE A 63 -5.78 11.80 6.45
CA ILE A 63 -6.08 10.37 6.38
C ILE A 63 -5.55 9.64 7.61
N PRO A 64 -6.31 8.70 8.20
CA PRO A 64 -5.82 7.97 9.36
C PRO A 64 -4.65 7.05 8.97
N SER A 65 -3.69 6.88 9.86
CA SER A 65 -2.47 6.07 9.63
C SER A 65 -2.78 4.63 9.20
N GLY A 66 -3.91 4.08 9.63
CA GLY A 66 -4.38 2.74 9.26
C GLY A 66 -4.65 2.55 7.76
N PHE A 67 -4.81 3.63 6.98
CA PHE A 67 -4.92 3.54 5.52
C PHE A 67 -3.69 2.87 4.91
N PHE A 68 -2.51 3.30 5.33
CA PHE A 68 -1.26 2.83 4.76
C PHE A 68 -1.03 1.35 5.04
N GLY A 69 -1.16 0.94 6.30
CA GLY A 69 -1.00 -0.45 6.70
C GLY A 69 -1.96 -1.38 5.95
N MET A 70 -3.18 -0.91 5.67
CA MET A 70 -4.14 -1.67 4.86
C MET A 70 -3.68 -1.90 3.42
N LEU A 71 -3.03 -0.92 2.77
CA LEU A 71 -2.54 -1.10 1.39
C LEU A 71 -1.34 -2.05 1.35
N VAL A 72 -0.40 -1.90 2.29
CA VAL A 72 0.74 -2.81 2.42
C VAL A 72 0.28 -4.23 2.66
N ASP A 73 -0.66 -4.44 3.58
CA ASP A 73 -1.26 -5.75 3.85
C ASP A 73 -1.77 -6.43 2.58
N TRP A 74 -2.50 -5.68 1.73
CA TRP A 74 -3.03 -6.21 0.48
C TRP A 74 -1.93 -6.48 -0.55
N GLN A 75 -0.94 -5.60 -0.65
CA GLN A 75 0.19 -5.78 -1.55
C GLN A 75 0.97 -7.05 -1.19
N GLU A 76 1.33 -7.23 0.08
CA GLU A 76 2.11 -8.37 0.56
C GLU A 76 1.33 -9.69 0.48
N LYS A 77 0.07 -9.71 0.94
CA LYS A 77 -0.71 -10.96 1.06
C LYS A 77 -1.31 -11.43 -0.25
N ARG A 78 -1.50 -10.53 -1.22
CA ARG A 78 -2.23 -10.81 -2.47
C ARG A 78 -1.53 -10.35 -3.74
N GLY A 79 -0.37 -9.70 -3.64
CA GLY A 79 0.35 -9.17 -4.80
C GLY A 79 -0.43 -8.10 -5.55
N VAL A 80 -1.17 -7.26 -4.84
CA VAL A 80 -1.97 -6.19 -5.44
C VAL A 80 -1.09 -4.96 -5.62
N TRP A 81 -1.02 -4.46 -6.85
CA TRP A 81 -0.43 -3.17 -7.14
C TRP A 81 -1.39 -2.05 -6.77
N PHE A 82 -0.87 -1.05 -6.03
CA PHE A 82 -1.60 0.16 -5.67
C PHE A 82 -0.97 1.41 -6.27
N GLY A 83 -1.81 2.25 -6.87
CA GLY A 83 -1.50 3.63 -7.23
C GLY A 83 -2.38 4.62 -6.47
N LEU A 84 -1.89 5.83 -6.23
CA LEU A 84 -2.70 6.94 -5.72
C LEU A 84 -2.70 8.09 -6.72
N THR A 85 -3.86 8.70 -6.98
CA THR A 85 -3.88 9.99 -7.71
C THR A 85 -3.21 11.07 -6.85
N THR A 86 -2.82 12.19 -7.47
CA THR A 86 -2.09 13.25 -6.76
C THR A 86 -2.88 13.78 -5.56
N PRO A 87 -2.41 13.60 -4.31
CA PRO A 87 -3.09 14.12 -3.15
C PRO A 87 -2.77 15.60 -2.92
N GLN A 88 -3.44 16.23 -1.97
CA GLN A 88 -3.15 17.62 -1.61
C GLN A 88 -1.70 17.80 -1.11
N PRO A 89 -1.07 18.97 -1.32
CA PRO A 89 0.35 19.18 -1.02
C PRO A 89 0.76 18.87 0.42
N ASN A 90 -0.16 19.03 1.38
CA ASN A 90 0.11 18.72 2.78
C ASN A 90 0.26 17.20 3.02
N VAL A 91 -0.52 16.36 2.34
CA VAL A 91 -0.38 14.89 2.38
C VAL A 91 0.93 14.47 1.72
N GLN A 92 1.28 15.07 0.58
CA GLN A 92 2.56 14.79 -0.10
C GLN A 92 3.79 15.09 0.77
N ARG A 93 3.68 16.05 1.69
CA ARG A 93 4.76 16.41 2.64
C ARG A 93 4.85 15.47 3.84
N MET A 94 3.85 14.63 4.09
CA MET A 94 3.87 13.71 5.24
C MET A 94 5.00 12.69 5.09
N LEU A 95 5.68 12.39 6.21
CA LEU A 95 6.84 11.50 6.23
C LEU A 95 6.51 10.13 5.65
N TRP A 96 5.38 9.55 6.06
CA TRP A 96 4.93 8.25 5.56
C TRP A 96 4.71 8.28 4.04
N PHE A 97 4.10 9.34 3.50
CA PHE A 97 3.82 9.43 2.07
C PHE A 97 5.12 9.43 1.27
N ARG A 98 6.09 10.28 1.66
CA ARG A 98 7.40 10.36 1.02
C ARG A 98 8.22 9.08 1.17
N ARG A 99 8.09 8.41 2.32
CA ARG A 99 8.79 7.15 2.59
C ARG A 99 8.30 6.04 1.67
N PHE A 100 6.99 5.90 1.52
CA PHE A 100 6.40 4.70 0.92
C PHE A 100 5.84 4.88 -0.48
N PHE A 101 5.64 6.10 -0.96
CA PHE A 101 5.10 6.33 -2.30
C PHE A 101 6.11 7.02 -3.22
N GLN A 102 6.03 6.69 -4.50
CA GLN A 102 6.82 7.31 -5.56
C GLN A 102 5.96 7.57 -6.78
N LEU A 103 6.10 8.77 -7.35
CA LEU A 103 5.43 9.12 -8.61
C LEU A 103 5.99 8.26 -9.75
N ASN A 104 5.11 7.59 -10.48
CA ASN A 104 5.45 6.78 -11.65
C ASN A 104 5.25 7.55 -12.96
N ALA A 105 5.57 6.90 -14.08
CA ALA A 105 5.44 7.49 -15.42
C ALA A 105 3.99 7.84 -15.79
N ASP A 106 3.01 7.16 -15.19
CA ASP A 106 1.57 7.34 -15.42
C ASP A 106 0.97 8.48 -14.58
N GLY A 107 1.80 9.19 -13.81
CA GLY A 107 1.34 10.28 -12.94
C GLY A 107 0.65 9.80 -11.65
N LEU A 108 0.76 8.52 -11.32
CA LEU A 108 0.25 7.92 -10.08
C LEU A 108 1.38 7.71 -9.08
N TYR A 109 1.05 7.82 -7.80
CA TYR A 109 1.96 7.49 -6.72
C TYR A 109 1.84 5.99 -6.41
N GLY A 110 2.80 5.21 -6.89
CA GLY A 110 2.88 3.78 -6.62
C GLY A 110 3.42 3.51 -5.23
N LEU A 111 2.89 2.49 -4.57
CA LEU A 111 3.45 1.96 -3.33
C LEU A 111 4.81 1.31 -3.63
N LYS A 112 5.86 1.70 -2.89
CA LYS A 112 7.19 1.11 -3.03
C LYS A 112 7.17 -0.33 -2.54
N GLU A 113 7.81 -1.21 -3.29
CA GLU A 113 8.26 -2.49 -2.74
C GLU A 113 9.38 -2.15 -1.74
N GLU A 114 9.20 -2.47 -0.46
CA GLU A 114 10.34 -2.36 0.45
C GLU A 114 11.44 -3.30 -0.07
N PRO A 115 12.70 -2.87 -0.14
CA PRO A 115 13.78 -3.80 -0.32
C PRO A 115 13.70 -4.74 0.88
N GLN A 116 13.47 -6.02 0.62
CA GLN A 116 13.61 -7.06 1.62
C GLN A 116 15.03 -6.92 2.16
N GLU A 117 15.20 -6.32 3.35
CA GLU A 117 16.51 -6.27 4.00
C GLU A 117 16.98 -7.72 4.06
N ALA A 118 18.05 -8.00 3.31
CA ALA A 118 18.59 -9.33 3.18
C ALA A 118 18.74 -9.91 4.59
N MET A 119 18.01 -10.99 4.87
CA MET A 119 18.18 -11.78 6.07
C MET A 119 19.68 -12.04 6.22
N VAL A 120 20.32 -11.35 7.16
CA VAL A 120 21.68 -11.67 7.56
C VAL A 120 21.57 -13.04 8.20
N ALA A 121 21.94 -14.08 7.44
CA ALA A 121 22.14 -15.40 7.99
C ALA A 121 23.27 -15.29 9.02
N THR A 122 22.91 -15.13 10.29
CA THR A 122 23.82 -15.38 11.39
C THR A 122 24.04 -16.88 11.43
N SER A 123 25.03 -17.35 10.68
CA SER A 123 25.64 -18.65 10.90
C SER A 123 26.20 -18.64 12.32
N HIS A 124 25.47 -19.26 13.25
CA HIS A 124 26.03 -19.72 14.51
C HIS A 124 27.03 -20.82 14.18
N ASP A 125 28.30 -20.43 14.13
CA ASP A 125 29.42 -21.36 14.16
C ASP A 125 29.52 -21.94 15.57
N THR A 126 28.90 -23.10 15.78
CA THR A 126 29.22 -23.98 16.90
C THR A 126 30.48 -24.76 16.54
N SER A 127 31.63 -24.34 17.08
CA SER A 127 32.82 -25.21 17.14
C SER A 127 33.52 -25.05 18.49
N GLU A 128 33.11 -25.95 19.39
CA GLU A 128 33.91 -26.73 20.34
C GLU A 128 35.11 -26.12 21.08
N CYS A 129 34.91 -26.14 22.40
CA CYS A 129 35.87 -26.23 23.49
C CYS A 129 37.01 -27.24 23.23
N LEU A 130 38.26 -26.80 23.35
CA LEU A 130 39.38 -27.65 23.77
C LEU A 130 40.30 -26.86 24.72
N THR A 131 40.57 -27.52 25.83
CA THR A 131 41.32 -27.10 27.01
C THR A 131 42.84 -27.20 26.82
N GLU A 132 43.51 -26.43 27.68
CA GLU A 132 44.75 -26.78 28.40
C GLU A 132 46.07 -26.12 27.96
N THR A 133 46.65 -25.43 28.95
CA THR A 133 47.78 -24.52 28.90
C THR A 133 49.11 -25.27 28.92
N ALA A 134 50.07 -24.72 28.19
CA ALA A 134 51.42 -25.21 27.97
C ALA A 134 52.27 -25.41 29.24
N ALA A 135 53.20 -26.36 29.11
CA ALA A 135 54.36 -26.58 29.95
C ALA A 135 55.24 -25.33 30.12
N ILE A 136 55.84 -25.18 31.31
CA ILE A 136 57.27 -24.99 31.62
C ILE A 136 57.46 -25.38 33.09
#